data_AF-A0A972T8V8-F1
#
_entry.id   AF-A0A972T8V8-F1
#
_cell.length_a   1.000
_cell.length_b   1.000
_cell.length_c   1.000
_cell.angle_alpha   90.00
_cell.angle_beta   90.00
_cell.angle_gamma   90.00
#
_symmetry.space_group_name_H-M   'P 1'
#
loop_
_entity.id
_entity.type
_entity.pdbx_description
1 polymer ?
#
loop_
_entity_poly.entity_id
_entity_poly.type
_entity_poly.pdbx_seq_one_letter_code
_entity_poly.pdbx_strand_id
1 'polypeptide(L)'
;MKTTDYGSTWYDVMVDTIGSDVACDIDFVDSFYGMTVGGGEGDYYLTDDGGESWSYNFLEEGFSCLTLSYPIVYSAYGYWNFDDMYRFTIPDLVPPAEISDLQISLDDEDVMLSWPEVSSDIFGNPITIDHYEIYRDENTYFQIQPELLVGMTADTIFMDSTVSIGLDEKCFYEVISQR
;
A
#
# COMPACT_ATOMS: atom_id res chain seq x y z
N MET A 1 3.54 -13.50 -21.66
CA MET A 1 4.53 -12.92 -22.58
C MET A 1 4.89 -11.52 -22.10
N LYS A 2 6.16 -11.11 -22.24
CA LYS A 2 6.66 -9.79 -21.80
C LYS A 2 7.48 -9.13 -22.91
N THR A 3 7.58 -7.80 -22.88
CA THR A 3 8.41 -6.97 -23.76
C THR A 3 9.12 -5.90 -22.92
N THR A 4 10.33 -5.52 -23.32
CA THR A 4 11.11 -4.40 -22.73
C THR A 4 11.43 -3.32 -23.76
N ASP A 5 10.97 -3.48 -25.00
CA ASP A 5 11.27 -2.62 -26.14
C ASP A 5 9.99 -2.09 -26.81
N TYR A 6 8.99 -1.77 -25.98
CA TYR A 6 7.69 -1.22 -26.38
C TYR A 6 6.92 -2.12 -27.36
N GLY A 7 7.07 -3.44 -27.22
CA GLY A 7 6.37 -4.43 -28.04
C GLY A 7 7.05 -4.75 -29.36
N SER A 8 8.30 -4.30 -29.56
CA SER A 8 9.08 -4.63 -30.75
C SER A 8 9.52 -6.10 -30.74
N THR A 9 9.81 -6.65 -29.57
CA THR A 9 10.08 -8.07 -29.31
C THR A 9 9.32 -8.56 -28.08
N TRP A 10 8.97 -9.85 -28.11
CA TRP A 10 8.24 -10.53 -27.05
C TRP A 10 8.97 -11.81 -26.67
N TYR A 11 9.04 -12.07 -25.37
CA TYR A 11 9.54 -13.34 -24.83
C TYR A 11 8.50 -13.99 -23.93
N ASP A 12 8.54 -15.32 -23.91
CA ASP A 12 7.73 -16.12 -23.00
C ASP A 12 8.35 -16.04 -21.60
N VAL A 13 7.54 -15.56 -20.66
CA VAL A 13 7.82 -15.69 -19.23
C VAL A 13 7.11 -16.95 -18.79
N MET A 14 7.89 -17.96 -18.42
CA MET A 14 7.35 -19.23 -17.95
C MET A 14 7.00 -19.09 -16.47
N VAL A 15 5.72 -19.26 -16.16
CA VAL A 15 5.25 -19.41 -14.78
C VAL A 15 4.96 -20.89 -14.59
N ASP A 16 5.80 -21.56 -13.80
CA ASP A 16 5.76 -23.03 -13.61
C ASP A 16 4.43 -23.54 -13.02
N THR A 17 3.54 -22.65 -12.60
CA THR A 17 2.36 -22.96 -11.77
C THR A 17 1.07 -22.29 -12.20
N ILE A 18 0.99 -21.58 -13.33
CA ILE A 18 -0.35 -21.28 -13.86
C ILE A 18 -0.89 -22.63 -14.31
N GLY A 19 -1.92 -23.12 -13.61
CA GLY A 19 -2.67 -24.28 -14.06
C GLY A 19 -3.08 -24.11 -15.52
N SER A 20 -3.66 -25.12 -16.14
CA SER A 20 -4.11 -25.04 -17.55
C SER A 20 -5.09 -23.90 -17.89
N ASP A 21 -5.45 -23.07 -16.91
CA ASP A 21 -6.38 -21.95 -17.03
C ASP A 21 -5.66 -20.61 -17.16
N VAL A 22 -6.14 -19.83 -18.12
CA VAL A 22 -5.57 -18.56 -18.54
C VAL A 22 -5.81 -17.51 -17.46
N ALA A 23 -4.81 -16.71 -17.14
CA ALA A 23 -4.97 -15.45 -16.42
C ALA A 23 -6.14 -14.66 -17.01
N CYS A 24 -7.18 -14.40 -16.22
CA CYS A 24 -8.39 -13.71 -16.69
C CYS A 24 -8.25 -12.19 -16.59
N ASP A 25 -7.38 -11.70 -15.71
CA ASP A 25 -7.07 -10.28 -15.57
C ASP A 25 -5.64 -10.08 -15.07
N ILE A 26 -5.04 -8.96 -15.43
CA ILE A 26 -3.70 -8.56 -14.98
C ILE A 26 -3.66 -7.04 -14.85
N ASP A 27 -3.16 -6.58 -13.72
CA ASP A 27 -3.01 -5.16 -13.46
C ASP A 27 -1.68 -4.88 -12.75
N PHE A 28 -1.15 -3.68 -12.96
CA PHE A 28 0.13 -3.24 -12.42
C PHE A 28 -0.07 -1.93 -11.65
N VAL A 29 0.38 -1.92 -10.41
CA VAL A 29 0.46 -0.69 -9.60
C VAL A 29 1.54 0.22 -10.14
N ASP A 30 2.68 -0.35 -10.52
CA ASP A 30 3.78 0.35 -11.17
C ASP A 30 4.59 -0.60 -12.07
N SER A 31 5.79 -0.19 -12.52
CA SER A 31 6.61 -0.99 -13.43
C SER A 31 7.18 -2.29 -12.83
N PHE A 32 7.15 -2.44 -11.51
CA PHE A 32 7.68 -3.59 -10.77
C PHE A 32 6.57 -4.45 -10.17
N TYR A 33 5.52 -3.82 -9.65
CA TYR A 33 4.51 -4.50 -8.85
C TYR A 33 3.22 -4.73 -9.62
N GLY A 34 2.83 -5.99 -9.74
CA GLY A 34 1.67 -6.43 -10.51
C GLY A 34 0.95 -7.59 -9.85
N MET A 35 -0.33 -7.73 -10.19
CA MET A 35 -1.12 -8.90 -9.86
C MET A 35 -1.81 -9.43 -11.10
N THR A 36 -1.93 -10.75 -11.19
CA THR A 36 -2.86 -11.41 -12.09
C THR A 36 -3.76 -12.38 -11.33
N VAL A 37 -4.98 -12.58 -11.82
CA VAL A 37 -5.95 -13.58 -11.32
C VAL A 37 -6.30 -14.54 -12.45
N GLY A 38 -6.74 -15.74 -12.07
CA GLY A 38 -7.08 -16.82 -13.00
C GLY A 38 -6.18 -18.03 -12.78
N GLY A 39 -6.54 -19.18 -13.37
CA GLY A 39 -5.90 -20.48 -13.07
C GLY A 39 -6.84 -21.47 -12.37
N GLY A 40 -7.92 -20.96 -11.78
CA GLY A 40 -8.86 -21.70 -10.95
C GLY A 40 -9.66 -20.76 -10.03
N GLU A 41 -10.52 -21.33 -9.20
CA GLU A 41 -11.32 -20.62 -8.21
C GLU A 41 -10.42 -20.10 -7.08
N GLY A 42 -9.96 -18.84 -7.15
CA GLY A 42 -9.24 -18.19 -6.03
C GLY A 42 -7.73 -18.07 -6.22
N ASP A 43 -7.25 -18.47 -7.38
CA ASP A 43 -5.86 -18.35 -7.78
C ASP A 43 -5.53 -16.90 -8.13
N TYR A 44 -4.45 -16.40 -7.53
CA TYR A 44 -3.85 -15.14 -7.91
C TYR A 44 -2.33 -15.22 -7.81
N TYR A 45 -1.66 -14.37 -8.58
CA TYR A 45 -0.22 -14.32 -8.63
C TYR A 45 0.26 -12.89 -8.47
N LEU A 46 1.33 -12.72 -7.72
CA LEU A 46 1.96 -11.44 -7.47
C LEU A 46 3.34 -11.41 -8.13
N THR A 47 3.72 -10.26 -8.66
CA THR A 47 5.08 -9.98 -9.12
C THR A 47 5.62 -8.74 -8.43
N ASP A 48 6.92 -8.76 -8.14
CA ASP A 48 7.72 -7.65 -7.60
C ASP A 48 8.88 -7.25 -8.53
N ASP A 49 8.96 -7.86 -9.72
CA ASP A 49 10.05 -7.69 -10.69
C ASP A 49 9.54 -7.31 -12.10
N GLY A 50 8.34 -6.76 -12.17
CA GLY A 50 7.69 -6.32 -13.41
C GLY A 50 7.22 -7.50 -14.25
N GLY A 51 6.91 -8.62 -13.63
CA GLY A 51 6.44 -9.84 -14.28
C GLY A 51 7.54 -10.68 -14.91
N GLU A 52 8.80 -10.58 -14.47
CA GLU A 52 9.83 -11.58 -14.79
C GLU A 52 9.58 -12.89 -14.02
N SER A 53 9.06 -12.80 -12.81
CA SER A 53 8.62 -13.93 -11.99
C SER A 53 7.30 -13.63 -11.27
N TRP A 54 6.58 -14.70 -10.93
CA TRP A 54 5.25 -14.63 -10.34
C TRP A 54 5.13 -15.64 -9.19
N SER A 55 4.69 -15.15 -8.03
CA SER A 55 4.46 -15.96 -6.84
C SER A 55 2.99 -16.35 -6.74
N TYR A 56 2.72 -17.66 -6.72
CA TYR A 56 1.38 -18.23 -6.59
C TYR A 56 0.81 -18.04 -5.19
N ASN A 57 -0.44 -17.61 -5.14
CA ASN A 57 -1.23 -17.53 -3.93
C ASN A 57 -2.65 -18.03 -4.20
N PHE A 58 -3.33 -18.42 -3.12
CA PHE A 58 -4.67 -18.98 -3.18
C PHE A 58 -5.54 -18.39 -2.07
N LEU A 59 -6.77 -18.07 -2.41
CA LEU A 59 -7.81 -17.70 -1.48
C LEU A 59 -9.00 -18.65 -1.66
N GLU A 60 -9.55 -19.16 -0.56
CA GLU A 60 -10.65 -20.14 -0.60
C GLU A 60 -11.94 -19.58 -1.24
N GLU A 61 -12.05 -18.25 -1.37
CA GLU A 61 -13.17 -17.56 -1.99
C GLU A 61 -12.76 -17.12 -3.39
N GLY A 62 -13.16 -17.86 -4.42
CA GLY A 62 -12.71 -17.64 -5.80
C GLY A 62 -12.96 -16.25 -6.39
N PHE A 63 -11.97 -15.73 -7.13
CA PHE A 63 -11.98 -14.42 -7.80
C PHE A 63 -11.98 -14.56 -9.32
N SER A 64 -12.60 -13.60 -10.01
CA SER A 64 -12.67 -13.60 -11.48
C SER A 64 -12.26 -12.29 -12.15
N CYS A 65 -12.12 -11.21 -11.39
CA CYS A 65 -11.59 -9.95 -11.92
C CYS A 65 -10.88 -9.11 -10.87
N LEU A 66 -10.06 -8.17 -11.35
CA LEU A 66 -9.35 -7.19 -10.54
C LEU A 66 -9.90 -5.80 -10.81
N THR A 67 -9.87 -4.98 -9.78
CA THR A 67 -9.80 -3.53 -9.98
C THR A 67 -8.81 -2.95 -8.98
N LEU A 68 -8.01 -2.02 -9.46
CA LEU A 68 -7.32 -1.08 -8.61
C LEU A 68 -8.35 -0.14 -7.98
N SER A 69 -8.31 -0.03 -6.66
CA SER A 69 -9.04 0.98 -5.91
C SER A 69 -8.04 1.85 -5.15
N TYR A 70 -8.20 3.17 -5.24
CA TYR A 70 -7.36 4.10 -4.50
C TYR A 70 -7.68 4.06 -3.00
N PRO A 71 -6.69 4.14 -2.08
CA PRO A 71 -5.25 4.17 -2.33
C PRO A 71 -4.71 2.74 -2.50
N ILE A 72 -4.12 2.45 -3.68
CA ILE A 72 -3.37 1.23 -4.05
C ILE A 72 -3.81 -0.07 -3.34
N VAL A 73 -5.10 -0.33 -3.36
CA VAL A 73 -5.67 -1.60 -2.92
C VAL A 73 -6.11 -2.33 -4.16
N TYR A 74 -5.46 -3.46 -4.43
CA TYR A 74 -6.09 -4.44 -5.30
C TYR A 74 -7.36 -4.91 -4.61
N SER A 75 -8.50 -4.57 -5.20
CA SER A 75 -9.76 -5.22 -4.89
C SER A 75 -10.00 -6.30 -5.94
N ALA A 76 -9.94 -7.54 -5.51
CA ALA A 76 -10.40 -8.65 -6.31
C ALA A 76 -11.89 -8.87 -6.03
N TYR A 77 -12.66 -9.11 -7.10
CA TYR A 77 -14.07 -9.46 -7.00
C TYR A 77 -14.30 -10.89 -7.51
N GLY A 78 -15.04 -11.64 -6.71
CA GLY A 78 -15.47 -13.01 -7.02
C GLY A 78 -16.98 -13.09 -7.21
N TYR A 79 -17.42 -13.92 -8.15
CA TYR A 79 -18.82 -14.28 -8.31
C TYR A 79 -19.01 -15.77 -8.04
N TRP A 80 -19.56 -16.08 -6.87
CA TRP A 80 -20.11 -17.40 -6.60
C TRP A 80 -21.62 -17.27 -6.58
N ASN A 81 -22.25 -17.55 -7.72
CA ASN A 81 -23.70 -17.52 -7.89
C ASN A 81 -24.34 -16.12 -7.75
N PHE A 82 -24.12 -15.21 -8.71
CA PHE A 82 -24.93 -14.01 -9.03
C PHE A 82 -25.33 -13.00 -7.92
N ASP A 83 -25.19 -13.26 -6.62
CA ASP A 83 -25.78 -12.47 -5.54
C ASP A 83 -24.78 -11.92 -4.51
N ASP A 84 -23.58 -12.50 -4.37
CA ASP A 84 -22.59 -12.03 -3.39
C ASP A 84 -21.27 -11.56 -4.05
N MET A 85 -20.97 -10.27 -3.86
CA MET A 85 -19.74 -9.62 -4.29
C MET A 85 -18.75 -9.58 -3.12
N TYR A 86 -17.76 -10.46 -3.12
CA TYR A 86 -16.68 -10.45 -2.14
C TYR A 86 -15.62 -9.44 -2.56
N ARG A 87 -15.30 -8.50 -1.67
CA ARG A 87 -14.19 -7.55 -1.84
C ARG A 87 -13.06 -8.00 -0.93
N PHE A 88 -11.99 -8.52 -1.52
CA PHE A 88 -10.74 -8.76 -0.80
C PHE A 88 -9.78 -7.61 -1.07
N THR A 89 -9.25 -7.02 -0.01
CA THR A 89 -8.20 -5.99 -0.07
C THR A 89 -6.85 -6.68 0.10
N ILE A 90 -6.03 -6.67 -0.95
CA ILE A 90 -4.63 -7.05 -0.78
C ILE A 90 -3.92 -5.87 -0.12
N PRO A 91 -3.16 -6.09 0.98
CA PRO A 91 -2.37 -5.03 1.60
C PRO A 91 -1.44 -4.38 0.56
N ASP A 92 -1.12 -3.10 0.74
CA ASP A 92 -0.04 -2.48 -0.02
C ASP A 92 1.20 -3.37 0.13
N LEU A 93 1.62 -3.96 -0.99
CA LEU A 93 2.73 -4.92 -1.00
C LEU A 93 4.07 -4.19 -0.92
N VAL A 94 4.06 -2.89 -1.23
CA VAL A 94 5.23 -2.01 -1.27
C VAL A 94 4.92 -0.68 -0.61
N PRO A 95 4.59 -0.67 0.68
CA PRO A 95 4.39 0.58 1.38
C PRO A 95 5.67 1.42 1.30
N PRO A 96 5.55 2.75 1.34
CA PRO A 96 6.68 3.61 1.64
C PRO A 96 7.50 3.09 2.83
N ALA A 97 8.82 3.29 2.78
CA ALA A 97 9.67 2.94 3.91
C ALA A 97 9.21 3.67 5.18
N GLU A 98 9.44 3.04 6.33
CA GLU A 98 9.15 3.64 7.63
C GLU A 98 9.87 4.99 7.79
N ILE A 99 9.20 5.94 8.43
CA ILE A 99 9.81 7.22 8.78
C ILE A 99 10.86 6.97 9.86
N SER A 100 12.10 7.39 9.56
CA SER A 100 13.21 7.35 10.51
C SER A 100 13.32 8.67 11.27
N ASP A 101 13.86 8.61 12.49
CA ASP A 101 14.26 9.80 13.25
C ASP A 101 13.18 10.88 13.43
N LEU A 102 11.90 10.49 13.59
CA LEU A 102 10.82 11.43 13.92
C LEU A 102 11.21 12.31 15.13
N GLN A 103 11.33 13.61 14.90
CA GLN A 103 11.66 14.60 15.91
C GLN A 103 10.40 15.35 16.35
N ILE A 104 10.33 15.64 17.64
CA ILE A 104 9.27 16.44 18.24
C ILE A 104 9.93 17.63 18.93
N SER A 105 9.39 18.82 18.67
CA SER A 105 9.78 20.06 19.33
C SER A 105 8.54 20.87 19.70
N LEU A 106 8.70 21.77 20.68
CA LEU A 106 7.64 22.69 21.09
C LEU A 106 7.91 24.06 20.49
N ASP A 107 6.89 24.65 19.88
CA ASP A 107 6.89 26.03 19.43
C ASP A 107 5.73 26.77 20.11
N ASP A 108 6.04 27.56 21.13
CA ASP A 108 5.08 28.17 22.06
C ASP A 108 4.10 27.16 22.70
N GLU A 109 2.84 27.14 22.25
CA GLU A 109 1.76 26.25 22.72
C GLU A 109 1.48 25.09 21.75
N ASP A 110 2.24 24.99 20.65
CA ASP A 110 2.04 24.02 19.59
C ASP A 110 3.13 22.94 19.57
N VAL A 111 2.78 21.74 19.09
CA VAL A 111 3.74 20.65 18.88
C VAL A 111 4.17 20.64 17.42
N MET A 112 5.46 20.85 17.19
CA MET A 112 6.06 20.73 15.86
C MET A 112 6.72 19.36 15.69
N LEU A 113 6.20 18.59 14.74
CA LEU A 113 6.76 17.33 14.28
C LEU A 113 7.62 17.58 13.04
N SER A 114 8.78 16.92 12.96
CA SER A 114 9.61 16.94 11.76
C SER A 114 10.29 15.59 11.53
N TRP A 115 10.44 15.22 10.27
CA TRP A 115 11.06 13.96 9.88
C TRP A 115 11.84 14.11 8.57
N PRO A 116 12.72 13.16 8.22
CA PRO A 116 13.34 13.08 6.90
C PRO A 116 12.34 12.69 5.82
N GLU A 117 12.53 13.19 4.59
CA GLU A 117 11.73 12.76 3.43
C GLU A 117 11.88 11.26 3.20
N VAL A 118 10.76 10.60 2.93
CA VAL A 118 10.73 9.19 2.53
C VAL A 118 10.77 9.17 1.02
N SER A 119 11.86 8.66 0.44
CA SER A 119 12.03 8.62 -1.01
C SER A 119 12.14 7.19 -1.56
N SER A 120 11.94 6.18 -0.71
CA SER A 120 11.97 4.79 -1.12
C SER A 120 10.89 3.94 -0.47
N ASP A 121 10.56 2.81 -1.08
CA ASP A 121 9.75 1.76 -0.45
C ASP A 121 10.58 0.91 0.53
N ILE A 122 9.92 -0.08 1.15
CA ILE A 122 10.57 -1.07 2.05
C ILE A 122 11.67 -1.91 1.39
N PHE A 123 11.76 -1.93 0.06
CA PHE A 123 12.79 -2.63 -0.72
C PHE A 123 13.91 -1.69 -1.19
N GLY A 124 13.80 -0.38 -0.94
CA GLY A 124 14.76 0.63 -1.37
C GLY A 124 14.54 1.14 -2.79
N ASN A 125 13.44 0.77 -3.45
CA ASN A 125 13.10 1.33 -4.76
C ASN A 125 12.66 2.78 -4.61
N PRO A 126 13.05 3.68 -5.54
CA PRO A 126 12.69 5.09 -5.45
C PRO A 126 11.19 5.30 -5.67
N ILE A 127 10.59 6.15 -4.83
CA ILE A 127 9.16 6.48 -4.86
C ILE A 127 8.96 7.98 -4.71
N THR A 128 7.77 8.46 -5.04
CA THR A 128 7.32 9.83 -4.73
C THR A 128 6.20 9.74 -3.71
N ILE A 129 6.28 10.54 -2.66
CA ILE A 129 5.25 10.66 -1.62
C ILE A 129 4.27 11.74 -2.04
N ASP A 130 2.98 11.44 -1.93
CA ASP A 130 1.91 12.42 -2.15
C ASP A 130 1.69 13.25 -0.88
N HIS A 131 1.55 12.57 0.26
CA HIS A 131 1.39 13.21 1.56
C HIS A 131 1.78 12.30 2.72
N TYR A 132 1.84 12.88 3.90
CA TYR A 132 1.99 12.23 5.19
C TYR A 132 0.69 12.38 5.98
N GLU A 133 0.30 11.31 6.67
CA GLU A 133 -0.81 11.27 7.62
C GLU A 133 -0.26 11.26 9.04
N ILE A 134 -0.80 12.12 9.91
CA ILE A 134 -0.36 12.28 11.28
C ILE A 134 -1.47 11.81 12.20
N TYR A 135 -1.17 10.81 13.02
CA TYR A 135 -2.07 10.26 14.03
C TYR A 135 -1.57 10.59 15.42
N ARG A 136 -2.51 10.76 16.36
CA ARG A 136 -2.20 11.05 17.76
C ARG A 136 -3.14 10.32 18.72
N ASP A 137 -2.57 9.77 19.78
CA ASP A 137 -3.31 9.16 20.89
C ASP A 137 -2.60 9.43 22.24
N GLU A 138 -3.28 9.15 23.35
CA GLU A 138 -2.71 9.16 24.70
C GLU A 138 -2.06 7.82 25.08
N ASN A 139 -2.30 6.77 24.30
CA ASN A 139 -1.76 5.43 24.50
C ASN A 139 -0.46 5.21 23.69
N THR A 140 0.56 4.61 24.31
CA THR A 140 1.87 4.34 23.68
C THR A 140 1.84 3.34 22.52
N TYR A 141 0.77 2.57 22.39
CA TYR A 141 0.64 1.47 21.42
C TYR A 141 -0.74 1.51 20.76
N PHE A 142 -1.24 2.72 20.49
CA PHE A 142 -2.51 2.88 19.82
C PHE A 142 -2.47 2.20 18.45
N GLN A 143 -3.64 1.78 17.99
CA GLN A 143 -3.78 1.25 16.64
C GLN A 143 -4.29 2.38 15.77
N ILE A 144 -3.70 2.55 14.60
CA ILE A 144 -4.12 3.58 13.64
C ILE A 144 -5.61 3.39 13.32
N GLN A 145 -6.37 4.45 13.54
CA GLN A 145 -7.80 4.53 13.28
C GLN A 145 -8.12 5.90 12.67
N PRO A 146 -9.13 6.01 11.78
CA PRO A 146 -9.47 7.28 11.14
C PRO A 146 -9.80 8.41 12.13
N GLU A 147 -10.37 8.08 13.28
CA GLU A 147 -10.69 9.02 14.37
C GLU A 147 -9.46 9.62 15.07
N LEU A 148 -8.28 8.99 14.94
CA LEU A 148 -7.03 9.47 15.53
C LEU A 148 -6.24 10.36 14.58
N LEU A 149 -6.72 10.55 13.33
CA LEU A 149 -6.07 11.42 12.35
C LEU A 149 -6.18 12.88 12.78
N VAL A 150 -5.01 13.50 13.00
CA VAL A 150 -4.90 14.92 13.35
C VAL A 150 -4.83 15.78 12.10
N GLY A 151 -4.13 15.31 11.07
CA GLY A 151 -3.99 16.05 9.83
C GLY A 151 -3.12 15.35 8.80
N MET A 152 -2.98 16.03 7.66
CA MET A 152 -2.19 15.58 6.52
C MET A 152 -1.31 16.73 6.01
N THR A 153 -0.14 16.41 5.47
CA THR A 153 0.78 17.40 4.88
C THR A 153 1.62 16.78 3.76
N ALA A 154 1.96 17.55 2.74
CA ALA A 154 2.94 17.12 1.73
C ALA A 154 4.39 17.43 2.14
N ASP A 155 4.57 18.27 3.16
CA ASP A 155 5.88 18.65 3.69
C ASP A 155 6.36 17.65 4.75
N THR A 156 7.65 17.68 5.08
CA THR A 156 8.23 16.82 6.12
C THR A 156 8.17 17.45 7.53
N ILE A 157 7.25 18.41 7.70
CA ILE A 157 7.01 19.15 8.93
C ILE A 157 5.49 19.29 9.11
N PHE A 158 5.02 19.10 10.34
CA PHE A 158 3.62 19.29 10.71
C PHE A 158 3.51 20.03 12.05
N MET A 159 2.57 20.97 12.14
CA MET A 159 2.27 21.71 13.36
C MET A 159 0.92 21.25 13.91
N ASP A 160 0.92 20.65 15.09
CA ASP A 160 -0.28 20.31 15.83
C ASP A 160 -0.62 21.40 16.85
N SER A 161 -1.50 22.31 16.44
CA SER A 161 -2.01 23.40 17.29
C SER A 161 -3.28 23.02 18.06
N THR A 162 -3.66 21.74 18.05
CA THR A 162 -4.86 21.24 18.75
C THR A 162 -4.52 20.65 20.11
N VAL A 163 -3.23 20.45 20.39
CA VAL A 163 -2.74 19.98 21.69
C VAL A 163 -2.94 21.09 22.70
N SER A 164 -3.65 20.81 23.78
CA SER A 164 -3.69 21.72 24.93
C SER A 164 -2.48 21.45 25.83
N ILE A 165 -1.33 22.01 25.47
CA ILE A 165 -0.07 21.84 26.21
C ILE A 165 -0.19 22.57 27.55
N GLY A 166 -0.55 21.85 28.61
CA GLY A 166 -0.78 22.43 29.94
C GLY A 166 -1.51 21.54 30.94
N LEU A 167 -2.08 20.43 30.50
CA LEU A 167 -2.56 19.34 31.35
C LEU A 167 -1.56 18.18 31.24
N ASP A 168 -1.34 17.40 32.30
CA ASP A 168 -0.33 16.32 32.42
C ASP A 168 -0.52 15.13 31.43
N GLU A 169 -1.17 15.36 30.29
CA GLU A 169 -1.53 14.36 29.31
C GLU A 169 -0.35 14.15 28.34
N LYS A 170 0.06 12.89 28.22
CA LYS A 170 1.11 12.48 27.29
C LYS A 170 0.45 12.23 25.94
N CYS A 171 1.00 12.80 24.88
CA CYS A 171 0.60 12.49 23.52
C CYS A 171 1.67 11.61 22.85
N PHE A 172 1.21 10.63 22.11
CA PHE A 172 2.01 9.77 21.24
C PHE A 172 1.59 10.06 19.81
N TYR A 173 2.58 10.13 18.91
CA TYR A 173 2.38 10.42 17.51
C TYR A 173 2.87 9.26 16.67
N GLU A 174 2.15 9.00 15.59
CA GLU A 174 2.57 8.12 14.52
C GLU A 174 2.39 8.87 13.20
N VAL A 175 3.42 8.83 12.35
CA VAL A 175 3.40 9.49 11.05
C VAL A 175 3.56 8.42 9.98
N ILE A 176 2.68 8.44 8.98
CA ILE A 176 2.64 7.47 7.90
C ILE A 176 2.80 8.21 6.58
N SER A 177 3.68 7.74 5.72
CA SER A 177 3.81 8.23 4.34
C SER A 177 2.86 7.51 3.40
N GLN A 178 2.22 8.27 2.50
CA GLN A 178 1.27 7.79 1.49
C GLN A 178 1.73 8.19 0.07
N ARG A 179 1.33 7.43 -0.94
CA ARG A 179 1.61 7.68 -2.37
C ARG A 179 0.38 8.11 -3.14
#